data_AF-A0AAW1QLL0-F1
#
_entry.id   AF-A0AAW1QLL0-F1
#
_cell.length_a   1.000
_cell.length_b   1.000
_cell.length_c   1.000
_cell.angle_alpha   90.00
_cell.angle_beta   90.00
_cell.angle_gamma   90.00
#
_symmetry.space_group_name_H-M   'P 1'
#
loop_
_entity.id
_entity.type
_entity.pdbx_description
1 polymer ?
#
loop_
_entity_poly.entity_id
_entity_poly.type
_entity_poly.pdbx_seq_one_letter_code
_entity_poly.pdbx_strand_id
1 'polypeptide(L)'
;MIKTWDSNGDSPVPALTKVDFAAPVPRPLPGEQMCEYLERLRTTLDTSTFQVKQAIDEPGVYIGKRKILCPAGSQAALLTLAGTVFYHVVVYVKEADNAKVIALDFGPVGADITANLAEAVPAGPILQDPADLTARGGGELPLLRACAPQLPLNHPRVQEALEFAQGRAYHALANNCISTSDFLVRVLTNGVVRGAPLVFDALCGHAAAQDSPLLLMFMLMTQLSWFDVCDGSRLAAAFLQHRVAQGGAADEQKTGAKP
;
A
#
# COMPACT_ATOMS: atom_id res chain seq x y z
N MET A 1 -15.03 -17.17 -32.77
CA MET A 1 -15.33 -16.03 -33.66
C MET A 1 -14.23 -15.01 -33.44
N ILE A 2 -13.40 -14.82 -34.47
CA ILE A 2 -12.17 -14.02 -34.44
C ILE A 2 -12.55 -12.55 -34.25
N LYS A 3 -11.98 -11.89 -33.23
CA LYS A 3 -11.93 -10.44 -33.15
C LYS A 3 -10.48 -10.00 -33.19
N THR A 4 -10.23 -9.20 -34.21
CA THR A 4 -8.98 -8.61 -34.66
C THR A 4 -8.34 -7.74 -33.58
N TRP A 5 -7.01 -7.84 -33.49
CA TRP A 5 -6.15 -6.97 -32.71
C TRP A 5 -6.04 -5.62 -33.43
N ASP A 6 -6.41 -4.53 -32.75
CA ASP A 6 -6.03 -3.19 -33.17
C ASP A 6 -4.65 -2.86 -32.61
N SER A 7 -3.75 -2.40 -33.48
CA SER A 7 -2.35 -2.11 -33.20
C SER A 7 -2.09 -0.73 -32.55
N ASN A 8 -3.11 -0.15 -31.92
CA ASN A 8 -2.95 0.98 -31.00
C ASN A 8 -3.17 0.44 -29.60
N GLY A 9 -2.15 0.50 -28.74
CA GLY A 9 -2.06 -0.14 -27.42
C GLY A 9 -3.08 0.25 -26.35
N ASP A 10 -4.28 0.67 -26.74
CA ASP A 10 -5.45 0.77 -25.88
C ASP A 10 -6.18 -0.58 -25.87
N SER A 11 -5.67 -1.52 -25.08
CA SER A 11 -6.59 -2.46 -24.44
C SER A 11 -7.66 -1.63 -23.73
N PRO A 12 -8.95 -1.98 -23.79
CA PRO A 12 -9.95 -1.34 -22.95
C PRO A 12 -9.63 -1.71 -21.50
N VAL A 13 -8.74 -0.94 -20.89
CA VAL A 13 -8.48 -1.00 -19.45
C VAL A 13 -9.83 -0.68 -18.82
N PRO A 14 -10.41 -1.57 -18.00
CA PRO A 14 -11.68 -1.29 -17.36
C PRO A 14 -11.59 0.06 -16.67
N ALA A 15 -12.49 0.97 -17.04
CA ALA A 15 -12.59 2.26 -16.40
C ALA A 15 -12.92 2.02 -14.92
N LEU A 16 -12.17 2.64 -14.00
CA LEU A 16 -12.36 2.64 -12.54
C LEU A 16 -13.68 3.32 -12.10
N THR A 17 -14.76 3.14 -12.86
CA THR A 17 -15.96 3.98 -12.81
C THR A 17 -17.05 3.46 -11.87
N LYS A 18 -16.97 2.22 -11.37
CA LYS A 18 -17.84 1.74 -10.29
C LYS A 18 -17.07 0.83 -9.34
N VAL A 19 -17.12 1.21 -8.08
CA VAL A 19 -16.51 0.56 -6.93
C VAL A 19 -17.07 -0.86 -6.80
N ASP A 20 -16.30 -1.84 -7.24
CA ASP A 20 -15.81 -2.90 -6.38
C ASP A 20 -14.50 -3.41 -6.99
N PHE A 21 -13.39 -2.96 -6.41
CA PHE A 21 -12.15 -3.72 -6.45
C PHE A 21 -12.50 -5.13 -5.95
N ALA A 22 -12.65 -6.11 -6.84
CA ALA A 22 -12.97 -7.48 -6.47
C ALA A 22 -12.00 -7.94 -5.37
N ALA A 23 -12.53 -8.42 -4.25
CA ALA A 23 -11.75 -8.60 -3.03
C ALA A 23 -10.78 -9.78 -3.14
N PRO A 24 -9.58 -9.66 -2.56
CA PRO A 24 -8.98 -10.79 -1.87
C PRO A 24 -9.10 -10.65 -0.35
N VAL A 25 -9.36 -9.44 0.19
CA VAL A 25 -9.25 -9.17 1.63
C VAL A 25 -10.59 -8.74 2.24
N PRO A 26 -11.26 -9.61 3.03
CA PRO A 26 -12.49 -9.26 3.74
C PRO A 26 -12.22 -8.22 4.83
N ARG A 27 -13.28 -7.52 5.26
CA ARG A 27 -13.20 -6.69 6.48
C ARG A 27 -13.13 -7.59 7.73
N PRO A 28 -12.66 -7.05 8.87
CA PRO A 28 -12.80 -7.72 10.15
C PRO A 28 -14.26 -7.93 10.52
N LEU A 29 -14.57 -9.04 11.18
CA LEU A 29 -15.87 -9.27 11.80
C LEU A 29 -16.01 -8.37 13.05
N PRO A 30 -17.24 -8.05 13.49
CA PRO A 30 -17.45 -7.27 14.71
C PRO A 30 -16.77 -7.93 15.92
N GLY A 31 -15.84 -7.19 16.55
CA GLY A 31 -15.10 -7.67 17.72
C GLY A 31 -13.95 -8.64 17.43
N GLU A 32 -13.67 -8.93 16.16
CA GLU A 32 -12.57 -9.82 15.77
C GLU A 32 -11.21 -9.20 16.08
N GLN A 33 -10.37 -9.98 16.75
CA GLN A 33 -8.98 -9.61 17.04
C GLN A 33 -8.14 -9.66 15.76
N MET A 34 -7.03 -8.91 15.73
CA MET A 34 -6.15 -8.91 14.57
C MET A 34 -5.54 -10.30 14.31
N CYS A 35 -5.13 -11.03 15.36
CA CYS A 35 -4.64 -12.40 15.21
C CYS A 35 -5.69 -13.34 14.57
N GLU A 36 -6.91 -13.33 15.07
CA GLU A 36 -8.05 -14.12 14.54
C GLU A 36 -8.34 -13.75 13.08
N TYR A 37 -8.34 -12.45 12.78
CA TYR A 37 -8.51 -11.94 11.43
C TYR A 37 -7.42 -12.45 10.48
N LEU A 38 -6.15 -12.41 10.89
CA LEU A 38 -5.02 -12.86 10.06
C LEU A 38 -5.07 -14.37 9.81
N GLU A 39 -5.52 -15.16 10.78
CA GLU A 39 -5.76 -16.60 10.62
C GLU A 39 -6.90 -16.89 9.65
N ARG A 40 -8.03 -16.19 9.79
CA ARG A 40 -9.15 -16.28 8.85
C ARG A 40 -8.75 -15.82 7.45
N LEU A 41 -7.96 -14.75 7.35
CA LEU A 41 -7.43 -14.27 6.08
C LEU A 41 -6.56 -15.36 5.44
N ARG A 42 -5.60 -15.92 6.18
CA ARG A 42 -4.73 -17.01 5.69
C ARG A 42 -5.51 -18.20 5.11
N THR A 43 -6.63 -18.57 5.73
CA THR A 43 -7.44 -19.72 5.29
C THR A 43 -8.38 -19.42 4.12
N THR A 44 -8.64 -18.14 3.82
CA THR A 44 -9.56 -17.70 2.76
C THR A 44 -8.87 -17.07 1.56
N LEU A 45 -7.57 -16.79 1.66
CA LEU A 45 -6.77 -16.20 0.59
C LEU A 45 -6.58 -17.17 -0.58
N ASP A 46 -6.77 -16.65 -1.79
CA ASP A 46 -6.32 -17.30 -3.00
C ASP A 46 -4.79 -17.20 -3.11
N THR A 47 -4.11 -18.31 -2.82
CA THR A 47 -2.64 -18.39 -2.87
C THR A 47 -2.07 -18.31 -4.28
N SER A 48 -2.90 -18.37 -5.33
CA SER A 48 -2.42 -18.14 -6.71
C SER A 48 -2.10 -16.66 -6.98
N THR A 49 -2.70 -15.75 -6.20
CA THR A 49 -2.52 -14.30 -6.32
C THR A 49 -1.27 -13.81 -5.56
N PHE A 50 -0.68 -14.64 -4.70
CA PHE A 50 0.43 -14.22 -3.82
C PHE A 50 1.51 -15.28 -3.69
N GLN A 51 2.77 -14.85 -3.73
CA GLN A 51 3.93 -15.72 -3.51
C GLN A 51 4.85 -15.13 -2.45
N VAL A 52 5.32 -15.95 -1.52
CA VAL A 52 6.39 -15.56 -0.58
C VAL A 52 7.74 -15.76 -1.28
N LYS A 53 8.55 -14.70 -1.32
CA LYS A 53 9.84 -14.67 -2.03
C LYS A 53 10.94 -14.21 -1.07
N GLN A 54 12.17 -14.68 -1.26
CA GLN A 54 13.35 -14.20 -0.50
C GLN A 54 14.14 -13.13 -1.25
N ALA A 55 13.91 -13.01 -2.57
CA ALA A 55 14.60 -12.06 -3.43
C ALA A 55 13.66 -11.51 -4.52
N ILE A 56 14.04 -10.38 -5.12
CA ILE A 56 13.36 -9.72 -6.24
C ILE A 56 14.06 -10.14 -7.54
N ASP A 57 13.89 -11.41 -7.90
CA ASP A 57 14.56 -12.07 -9.03
C ASP A 57 13.79 -11.91 -10.35
N GLU A 58 12.47 -11.83 -10.30
CA GLU A 58 11.59 -11.72 -11.47
C GLU A 58 10.76 -10.42 -11.49
N PRO A 59 10.21 -10.01 -12.64
CA PRO A 59 9.33 -8.85 -12.71
C PRO A 59 8.08 -9.00 -11.84
N GLY A 60 7.67 -7.90 -11.22
CA GLY A 60 6.49 -7.88 -10.35
C GLY A 60 6.49 -6.76 -9.32
N VAL A 61 5.40 -6.73 -8.57
CA VAL A 61 5.20 -5.88 -7.39
C VAL A 61 5.45 -6.73 -6.14
N TYR A 62 6.32 -6.23 -5.27
CA TYR A 62 6.72 -6.89 -4.04
C TYR A 62 6.46 -5.98 -2.85
N ILE A 63 6.05 -6.56 -1.73
CA ILE A 63 5.81 -5.86 -0.48
C ILE A 63 6.83 -6.35 0.52
N GLY A 64 7.61 -5.43 1.07
CA GLY A 64 8.47 -5.68 2.21
C GLY A 64 7.93 -4.96 3.43
N LYS A 65 7.82 -5.68 4.54
CA LYS A 65 7.36 -5.12 5.82
C LYS A 65 8.32 -5.51 6.93
N ARG A 66 8.68 -4.55 7.79
CA ARG A 66 9.63 -4.74 8.88
C ARG A 66 9.31 -3.87 10.08
N LYS A 67 9.81 -4.23 11.25
CA LYS A 67 9.79 -3.33 12.42
C LYS A 67 10.44 -1.99 12.05
N ILE A 68 9.88 -0.90 12.58
CA ILE A 68 10.55 0.40 12.55
C ILE A 68 11.90 0.23 13.26
N LEU A 69 12.95 0.77 12.64
CA LEU A 69 14.25 0.89 13.28
C LEU A 69 14.24 2.20 14.05
N CYS A 70 14.23 2.12 15.37
CA CYS A 70 14.22 3.27 16.25
C CYS A 70 15.30 3.12 17.32
N PRO A 71 15.94 4.21 17.77
CA PRO A 71 16.87 4.16 18.90
C PRO A 71 16.21 3.52 20.13
N ALA A 72 16.96 2.74 20.90
CA ALA A 72 16.46 2.14 22.13
C ALA A 72 15.93 3.22 23.09
N GLY A 73 14.73 3.02 23.64
CA GLY A 73 14.08 3.98 24.55
C GLY A 73 13.29 5.10 23.88
N SER A 74 13.29 5.18 22.53
CA SER A 74 12.37 6.08 21.81
C SER A 74 10.91 5.65 21.99
N GLN A 75 9.99 6.60 21.95
CA GLN A 75 8.56 6.27 22.01
C GLN A 75 8.11 5.47 20.78
N ALA A 76 8.78 5.61 19.63
CA ALA A 76 8.56 4.75 18.46
C ALA A 76 8.80 3.26 18.75
N ALA A 77 9.65 2.92 19.72
CA ALA A 77 9.80 1.54 20.16
C ALA A 77 8.50 0.99 20.75
N LEU A 78 7.72 1.81 21.48
CA LEU A 78 6.42 1.42 22.03
C LEU A 78 5.40 1.11 20.93
N LEU A 79 5.42 1.88 19.83
CA LEU A 79 4.58 1.60 18.67
C LEU A 79 4.90 0.25 18.04
N THR A 80 6.18 -0.11 17.93
CA THR A 80 6.54 -1.45 17.40
C THR A 80 6.07 -2.60 18.29
N LEU A 81 5.83 -2.35 19.58
CA LEU A 81 5.26 -3.32 20.53
C LEU A 81 3.73 -3.46 20.41
N ALA A 82 3.05 -2.51 19.76
CA ALA A 82 1.63 -2.62 19.42
C ALA A 82 1.40 -3.52 18.18
N GLY A 83 2.46 -4.14 17.64
CA GLY A 83 2.37 -5.16 16.59
C GLY A 83 2.63 -4.62 15.19
N THR A 84 2.23 -5.40 14.18
CA THR A 84 2.55 -5.12 12.76
C THR A 84 1.80 -3.92 12.19
N VAL A 85 0.84 -3.35 12.93
CA VAL A 85 0.08 -2.13 12.60
C VAL A 85 0.96 -0.88 12.54
N PHE A 86 2.15 -0.93 13.15
CA PHE A 86 3.14 0.15 13.11
C PHE A 86 4.46 -0.30 12.50
N TYR A 87 4.46 -1.33 11.66
CA TYR A 87 5.67 -1.71 10.93
C TYR A 87 5.86 -0.79 9.72
N HIS A 88 7.12 -0.62 9.32
CA HIS A 88 7.45 0.05 8.08
C HIS A 88 7.14 -0.85 6.89
N VAL A 89 6.50 -0.30 5.86
CA VAL A 89 6.19 -1.01 4.61
C VAL A 89 6.77 -0.25 3.43
N VAL A 90 7.40 -1.01 2.54
CA VAL A 90 7.93 -0.53 1.27
C VAL A 90 7.38 -1.41 0.15
N VAL A 91 6.95 -0.77 -0.94
CA VAL A 91 6.57 -1.47 -2.17
C VAL A 91 7.76 -1.43 -3.11
N TYR A 92 8.20 -2.58 -3.60
CA TYR A 92 9.25 -2.68 -4.61
C TYR A 92 8.64 -3.07 -5.94
N VAL A 93 9.11 -2.42 -7.01
CA VAL A 93 8.67 -2.69 -8.37
C VAL A 93 9.89 -3.10 -9.20
N LYS A 94 9.77 -4.24 -9.89
CA LYS A 94 10.72 -4.67 -10.92
C LYS A 94 9.96 -4.79 -12.24
N GLU A 95 10.31 -3.97 -13.22
CA GLU A 95 9.73 -4.03 -14.56
C GLU A 95 10.42 -5.09 -15.41
N ALA A 96 9.74 -5.61 -16.44
CA ALA A 96 10.29 -6.68 -17.28
C ALA A 96 11.58 -6.28 -18.01
N ASP A 97 11.61 -5.02 -18.48
CA ASP A 97 12.71 -4.48 -19.27
C ASP A 97 13.74 -3.71 -18.41
N ASN A 98 13.57 -3.70 -17.09
CA ASN A 98 14.44 -2.98 -16.16
C ASN A 98 15.10 -3.95 -15.18
N ALA A 99 16.43 -4.02 -15.24
CA ALA A 99 17.21 -4.82 -14.29
C ALA A 99 17.17 -4.25 -12.86
N LYS A 100 16.87 -2.95 -12.72
CA LYS A 100 16.81 -2.27 -11.43
C LYS A 100 15.51 -2.53 -10.70
N VAL A 101 15.60 -2.55 -9.38
CA VAL A 101 14.45 -2.52 -8.48
C VAL A 101 14.22 -1.07 -8.07
N ILE A 102 12.98 -0.62 -8.14
CA ILE A 102 12.56 0.70 -7.68
C ILE A 102 11.77 0.51 -6.38
N ALA A 103 12.02 1.36 -5.38
CA ALA A 103 11.26 1.35 -4.13
C ALA A 103 10.28 2.52 -4.10
N LEU A 104 9.05 2.25 -3.67
CA LEU A 104 8.03 3.22 -3.32
C LEU A 104 7.92 3.21 -1.79
N ASP A 105 8.57 4.18 -1.15
CA ASP A 105 8.67 4.29 0.30
C ASP A 105 8.03 5.61 0.77
N PHE A 106 6.88 5.50 1.44
CA PHE A 106 6.17 6.65 1.98
C PHE A 106 6.44 6.80 3.48
N GLY A 107 7.42 7.63 3.83
CA GLY A 107 7.79 7.95 5.21
C GLY A 107 7.79 9.45 5.52
N PRO A 108 7.91 9.84 6.79
CA PRO A 108 8.07 11.23 7.18
C PRO A 108 9.45 11.79 6.77
N VAL A 109 9.53 13.09 6.46
CA VAL A 109 10.81 13.78 6.30
C VAL A 109 11.49 13.94 7.68
N GLY A 110 12.68 13.38 7.82
CA GLY A 110 13.63 13.76 8.89
C GLY A 110 13.24 13.42 10.34
N ALA A 111 12.21 12.60 10.61
CA ALA A 111 11.64 12.48 11.95
C ALA A 111 11.43 11.05 12.50
N ASP A 112 11.45 10.99 13.83
CA ASP A 112 11.01 9.89 14.71
C ASP A 112 9.48 9.71 14.61
N ILE A 113 9.02 8.48 14.35
CA ILE A 113 7.63 8.15 14.00
C ILE A 113 6.63 8.55 15.10
N THR A 114 7.07 8.75 16.33
CA THR A 114 6.17 9.11 17.44
C THR A 114 5.64 10.54 17.44
N ALA A 115 6.35 11.51 16.86
CA ALA A 115 5.76 12.84 16.63
C ALA A 115 4.53 12.74 15.69
N ASN A 116 4.58 11.77 14.77
CA ASN A 116 3.61 11.62 13.69
C ASN A 116 2.32 10.89 14.10
N LEU A 117 2.21 10.45 15.36
CA LEU A 117 0.94 9.99 15.94
C LEU A 117 0.02 11.17 16.27
N ALA A 118 0.62 12.29 16.70
CA ALA A 118 -0.11 13.44 17.20
C ALA A 118 -0.31 14.51 16.12
N GLU A 119 0.64 14.67 15.20
CA GLU A 119 0.53 15.62 14.09
C GLU A 119 0.90 14.99 12.75
N ALA A 120 0.39 15.59 11.67
CA ALA A 120 0.79 15.24 10.33
C ALA A 120 2.04 16.02 9.94
N VAL A 121 3.03 15.35 9.36
CA VAL A 121 4.31 15.94 8.96
C VAL A 121 4.53 15.82 7.46
N PRO A 122 5.42 16.62 6.85
CA PRO A 122 5.78 16.44 5.45
C PRO A 122 6.26 15.01 5.16
N ALA A 123 5.78 14.43 4.06
CA ALA A 123 6.25 13.13 3.58
C ALA A 123 7.52 13.29 2.73
N GLY A 124 8.43 12.32 2.85
CA GLY A 124 9.63 12.23 2.01
C GLY A 124 9.31 11.84 0.57
N PRO A 125 10.32 11.84 -0.31
CA PRO A 125 10.17 11.35 -1.68
C PRO A 125 9.75 9.88 -1.70
N ILE A 126 8.64 9.58 -2.37
CA ILE A 126 8.09 8.22 -2.48
C ILE A 126 8.97 7.35 -3.36
N LEU A 127 9.34 7.85 -4.54
CA LEU A 127 10.07 7.08 -5.55
C LEU A 127 11.57 7.13 -5.26
N GLN A 128 12.16 5.97 -5.04
CA GLN A 128 13.59 5.76 -4.84
C GLN A 128 14.14 4.85 -5.95
N ASP A 129 14.95 5.42 -6.84
CA ASP A 129 15.60 4.71 -7.96
C ASP A 129 17.13 4.93 -7.96
N PRO A 130 17.95 3.87 -7.83
CA PRO A 130 17.56 2.50 -7.52
C PRO A 130 17.13 2.34 -6.05
N ALA A 131 16.40 1.27 -5.75
CA ALA A 131 16.09 0.90 -4.37
C ALA A 131 17.36 0.57 -3.58
N ASP A 132 17.51 1.16 -2.39
CA ASP A 132 18.50 0.70 -1.42
C ASP A 132 17.96 -0.52 -0.67
N LEU A 133 18.40 -1.71 -1.09
CA LEU A 133 18.02 -2.97 -0.45
C LEU A 133 18.87 -3.28 0.81
N THR A 134 19.97 -2.55 1.03
CA THR A 134 20.87 -2.77 2.18
C THR A 134 20.27 -2.26 3.49
N ALA A 135 19.43 -1.23 3.41
CA ALA A 135 18.66 -0.66 4.54
C ALA A 135 17.62 -1.64 5.14
N ARG A 136 17.43 -2.84 4.57
CA ARG A 136 16.56 -3.90 5.13
C ARG A 136 17.17 -4.62 6.33
N GLY A 137 18.38 -4.26 6.78
CA GLY A 137 18.95 -4.74 8.04
C GLY A 137 19.62 -6.11 7.98
N GLY A 138 20.29 -6.43 6.86
CA GLY A 138 21.22 -7.56 6.77
C GLY A 138 20.65 -8.98 6.83
N GLY A 139 19.32 -9.14 6.83
CA GLY A 139 18.65 -10.45 6.74
C GLY A 139 17.68 -10.51 5.57
N GLU A 140 17.58 -11.70 4.95
CA GLU A 140 16.54 -12.05 3.96
C GLU A 140 15.16 -12.03 4.64
N LEU A 141 14.60 -10.84 4.85
CA LEU A 141 13.22 -10.73 5.30
C LEU A 141 12.31 -11.09 4.11
N PRO A 142 11.35 -12.01 4.31
CA PRO A 142 10.48 -12.46 3.24
C PRO A 142 9.77 -11.25 2.60
N LEU A 143 9.53 -11.38 1.31
CA LEU A 143 8.78 -10.46 0.49
C LEU A 143 7.47 -11.14 0.09
N LEU A 144 6.39 -10.37 0.05
CA LEU A 144 5.16 -10.81 -0.58
C LEU A 144 5.15 -10.31 -2.02
N ARG A 145 5.21 -11.20 -3.00
CA ARG A 145 4.98 -10.87 -4.40
C ARG A 145 3.49 -10.93 -4.70
N ALA A 146 2.97 -9.89 -5.35
CA ALA A 146 1.65 -9.89 -5.95
C ALA A 146 1.72 -10.52 -7.36
N CYS A 147 1.08 -11.66 -7.55
CA CYS A 147 1.02 -12.40 -8.81
C CYS A 147 -0.15 -11.91 -9.67
N ALA A 148 -0.15 -10.61 -9.97
CA ALA A 148 -1.16 -9.97 -10.80
C ALA A 148 -0.50 -9.19 -11.95
N PRO A 149 -1.21 -8.94 -13.07
CA PRO A 149 -0.76 -7.99 -14.07
C PRO A 149 -0.45 -6.64 -13.43
N GLN A 150 0.73 -6.09 -13.71
CA GLN A 150 1.17 -4.79 -13.20
C GLN A 150 1.15 -3.74 -14.31
N LEU A 151 0.73 -2.52 -13.98
CA LEU A 151 0.95 -1.34 -14.78
C LEU A 151 2.41 -0.89 -14.64
N PRO A 152 3.06 -0.44 -15.72
CA PRO A 152 4.41 0.12 -15.64
C PRO A 152 4.39 1.43 -14.85
N LEU A 153 5.52 1.79 -14.24
CA LEU A 153 5.61 2.99 -13.40
C LEU A 153 5.36 4.27 -14.20
N ASN A 154 5.77 4.31 -15.47
CA ASN A 154 5.52 5.44 -16.37
C ASN A 154 4.06 5.54 -16.87
N HIS A 155 3.20 4.59 -16.51
CA HIS A 155 1.79 4.65 -16.88
C HIS A 155 1.16 5.92 -16.29
N PRO A 156 0.39 6.72 -17.06
CA PRO A 156 -0.14 8.01 -16.59
C PRO A 156 -0.90 7.92 -15.26
N ARG A 157 -1.71 6.87 -15.08
CA ARG A 157 -2.43 6.61 -13.82
C ARG A 157 -1.50 6.35 -12.63
N VAL A 158 -0.38 5.68 -12.85
CA VAL A 158 0.58 5.39 -11.78
C VAL A 158 1.31 6.67 -11.41
N GLN A 159 1.74 7.47 -12.39
CA GLN A 159 2.33 8.79 -12.15
C GLN A 159 1.38 9.72 -11.38
N GLU A 160 0.13 9.82 -11.80
CA GLU A 160 -0.90 10.61 -11.12
C GLU A 160 -1.13 10.15 -9.66
N ALA A 161 -1.11 8.83 -9.42
CA ALA A 161 -1.24 8.27 -8.07
C ALA A 161 0.00 8.54 -7.20
N LEU A 162 1.20 8.51 -7.78
CA LEU A 162 2.45 8.85 -7.09
C LEU A 162 2.46 10.34 -6.70
N GLU A 163 2.09 11.22 -7.62
CA GLU A 163 1.95 12.66 -7.36
C GLU A 163 0.89 12.92 -6.28
N PHE A 164 -0.27 12.27 -6.39
CA PHE A 164 -1.33 12.36 -5.39
C PHE A 164 -0.85 11.93 -4.00
N ALA A 165 -0.13 10.81 -3.89
CA ALA A 165 0.41 10.35 -2.62
C ALA A 165 1.50 11.28 -2.09
N GLN A 166 2.39 11.77 -2.96
CA GLN A 166 3.50 12.68 -2.62
C GLN A 166 3.01 14.02 -2.08
N GLY A 167 1.86 14.51 -2.57
CA GLY A 167 1.24 15.76 -2.14
C GLY A 167 0.60 15.69 -0.74
N ARG A 168 0.65 14.56 -0.04
CA ARG A 168 0.00 14.36 1.26
C ARG A 168 1.02 14.36 2.39
N ALA A 169 0.63 14.93 3.53
CA ALA A 169 1.37 14.80 4.77
C ALA A 169 1.29 13.37 5.31
N TYR A 170 2.40 12.89 5.86
CA TYR A 170 2.49 11.63 6.58
C TYR A 170 1.84 11.78 7.96
N HIS A 171 1.01 10.81 8.34
CA HIS A 171 0.43 10.69 9.67
C HIS A 171 0.29 9.22 10.02
N ALA A 172 0.83 8.79 11.17
CA ALA A 172 0.96 7.39 11.54
C ALA A 172 -0.37 6.62 11.55
N LEU A 173 -1.50 7.30 11.73
CA LEU A 173 -2.84 6.68 11.80
C LEU A 173 -3.72 6.83 10.56
N ALA A 174 -3.39 7.73 9.63
CA ALA A 174 -4.32 8.15 8.57
C ALA A 174 -3.72 8.09 7.17
N ASN A 175 -2.53 8.65 6.98
CA ASN A 175 -1.75 8.56 5.76
C ASN A 175 -0.37 8.02 6.17
N ASN A 176 -0.24 6.72 6.38
CA ASN A 176 1.01 6.10 6.82
C ASN A 176 1.59 5.22 5.70
N CYS A 177 2.78 4.65 5.93
CA CYS A 177 3.43 3.78 4.94
C CYS A 177 2.58 2.54 4.59
N ILE A 178 1.82 1.99 5.53
CA ILE A 178 0.99 0.79 5.33
C ILE A 178 -0.20 1.11 4.41
N SER A 179 -1.03 2.08 4.77
CA SER A 179 -2.20 2.47 4.00
C SER A 179 -1.82 2.98 2.61
N THR A 180 -0.70 3.73 2.51
CA THR A 180 -0.19 4.23 1.22
C THR A 180 0.35 3.09 0.37
N SER A 181 1.07 2.12 0.94
CA SER A 181 1.51 0.93 0.21
C SER A 181 0.34 0.14 -0.34
N ASP A 182 -0.72 -0.06 0.46
CA ASP A 182 -1.91 -0.73 -0.02
C ASP A 182 -2.58 0.03 -1.18
N PHE A 183 -2.70 1.35 -1.07
CA PHE A 183 -3.19 2.19 -2.16
C PHE A 183 -2.35 2.04 -3.44
N LEU A 184 -1.02 2.13 -3.34
CA LEU A 184 -0.12 2.03 -4.48
C LEU A 184 -0.16 0.65 -5.12
N VAL A 185 -0.21 -0.44 -4.33
CA VAL A 185 -0.37 -1.79 -4.87
C VAL A 185 -1.68 -1.94 -5.62
N ARG A 186 -2.79 -1.37 -5.12
CA ARG A 186 -4.07 -1.36 -5.85
C ARG A 186 -3.93 -0.64 -7.19
N VAL A 187 -3.26 0.51 -7.24
CA VAL A 187 -3.06 1.25 -8.49
C VAL A 187 -2.19 0.43 -9.46
N LEU A 188 -1.04 -0.06 -8.99
CA LEU A 188 -0.08 -0.83 -9.78
C LEU A 188 -0.71 -2.10 -10.35
N THR A 189 -1.56 -2.79 -9.60
CA THR A 189 -2.21 -4.03 -10.04
C THR A 189 -3.58 -3.79 -10.69
N ASN A 190 -3.90 -2.54 -11.03
CA ASN A 190 -5.20 -2.13 -11.56
C ASN A 190 -6.39 -2.66 -10.73
N GLY A 191 -6.20 -2.76 -9.41
CA GLY A 191 -7.22 -3.15 -8.47
C GLY A 191 -7.33 -4.64 -8.16
N VAL A 192 -6.53 -5.49 -8.82
CA VAL A 192 -6.56 -6.95 -8.61
C VAL A 192 -6.12 -7.31 -7.19
N VAL A 193 -5.14 -6.58 -6.64
CA VAL A 193 -4.61 -6.84 -5.30
C VAL A 193 -5.00 -5.72 -4.35
N ARG A 194 -5.53 -6.13 -3.19
CA ARG A 194 -5.91 -5.25 -2.07
C ARG A 194 -5.45 -5.87 -0.76
N GLY A 195 -5.21 -5.03 0.24
CA GLY A 195 -4.79 -5.39 1.58
C GLY A 195 -3.40 -6.03 1.61
N ALA A 196 -2.54 -5.75 0.62
CA ALA A 196 -1.26 -6.43 0.47
C ALA A 196 -0.38 -6.38 1.75
N PRO A 197 -0.35 -5.28 2.53
CA PRO A 197 0.37 -5.27 3.81
C PRO A 197 -0.23 -6.19 4.90
N LEU A 198 -1.55 -6.44 4.87
CA LEU A 198 -2.21 -7.40 5.78
C LEU A 198 -2.03 -8.84 5.29
N VAL A 199 -2.06 -9.05 3.98
CA VAL A 199 -1.70 -10.35 3.38
C VAL A 199 -0.25 -10.71 3.70
N PHE A 200 0.64 -9.71 3.70
CA PHE A 200 2.02 -9.89 4.15
C PHE A 200 2.04 -10.42 5.58
N ASP A 201 1.32 -9.80 6.51
CA ASP A 201 1.27 -10.26 7.89
C ASP A 201 0.73 -11.69 8.02
N ALA A 202 -0.25 -12.06 7.18
CA ALA A 202 -0.85 -13.39 7.19
C ALA A 202 0.08 -14.48 6.62
N LEU A 203 0.84 -14.19 5.55
CA LEU A 203 1.63 -15.19 4.80
C LEU A 203 3.14 -15.12 5.05
N CYS A 204 3.71 -13.93 5.23
CA CYS A 204 5.15 -13.69 5.37
C CYS A 204 5.53 -13.30 6.81
N GLY A 205 4.62 -12.61 7.50
CA GLY A 205 4.84 -12.06 8.82
C GLY A 205 4.75 -13.10 9.93
N HIS A 206 5.09 -12.66 11.14
CA HIS A 206 4.81 -13.41 12.35
C HIS A 206 3.49 -12.89 12.93
N ALA A 207 2.38 -13.53 12.55
CA ALA A 207 1.12 -13.31 13.26
C ALA A 207 1.31 -13.78 14.71
N ALA A 208 1.16 -12.86 15.66
CA ALA A 208 1.19 -13.23 17.07
C ALA A 208 -0.03 -14.11 17.38
N ALA A 209 0.12 -15.06 18.30
CA ALA A 209 -0.98 -15.92 18.73
C ALA A 209 -2.12 -15.14 19.43
N GLN A 210 -1.81 -13.95 19.94
CA GLN A 210 -2.74 -13.06 20.60
C GLN A 210 -2.34 -11.60 20.30
N ASP A 211 -3.33 -10.72 20.26
CA ASP A 211 -3.09 -9.29 20.09
C ASP A 211 -2.31 -8.71 21.27
N SER A 212 -1.47 -7.72 20.99
CA SER A 212 -0.78 -6.97 22.03
C SER A 212 -1.80 -6.16 22.84
N PRO A 213 -1.74 -6.14 24.18
CA PRO A 213 -2.56 -5.24 24.99
C PRO A 213 -2.39 -3.76 24.58
N LEU A 214 -1.23 -3.39 24.04
CA LEU A 214 -0.98 -2.05 23.50
C LEU A 214 -1.82 -1.75 22.25
N LEU A 215 -2.17 -2.76 21.45
CA LEU A 215 -3.06 -2.60 20.30
C LEU A 215 -4.48 -2.25 20.76
N LEU A 216 -4.98 -2.94 21.78
CA LEU A 216 -6.29 -2.63 22.38
C LEU A 216 -6.30 -1.22 22.98
N MET A 217 -5.26 -0.88 23.75
CA MET A 217 -5.12 0.46 24.33
C MET A 217 -5.07 1.53 23.24
N PHE A 218 -4.34 1.28 22.15
CA PHE A 218 -4.31 2.15 20.97
C PHE A 218 -5.70 2.38 20.38
N MET A 219 -6.48 1.32 20.15
CA MET A 219 -7.83 1.43 19.59
C MET A 219 -8.75 2.23 20.52
N LEU A 220 -8.66 2.03 21.83
CA LEU A 220 -9.42 2.79 22.83
C LEU A 220 -9.03 4.27 22.87
N MET A 221 -7.74 4.60 22.78
CA MET A 221 -7.28 5.99 22.84
C MET A 221 -7.61 6.77 21.56
N THR A 222 -7.52 6.12 20.40
CA THR A 222 -7.66 6.80 19.11
C THR A 222 -9.04 6.68 18.49
N GLN A 223 -9.88 5.77 19.02
CA GLN A 223 -11.19 5.44 18.47
C GLN A 223 -11.12 4.96 17.00
N LEU A 224 -9.95 4.45 16.58
CA LEU A 224 -9.71 3.86 15.27
C LEU A 224 -9.51 2.36 15.41
N SER A 225 -10.03 1.59 14.45
CA SER A 225 -9.69 0.18 14.37
C SER A 225 -8.27 0.00 13.81
N TRP A 226 -7.59 -1.08 14.20
CA TRP A 226 -6.31 -1.45 13.59
C TRP A 226 -6.42 -1.64 12.06
N PHE A 227 -7.60 -2.03 11.57
CA PHE A 227 -7.86 -2.21 10.15
C PHE A 227 -7.92 -0.87 9.42
N ASP A 228 -8.51 0.17 10.02
CA ASP A 228 -8.54 1.51 9.43
C ASP A 228 -7.14 2.10 9.23
N VAL A 229 -6.19 1.75 10.10
CA VAL A 229 -4.79 2.19 10.01
C VAL A 229 -4.06 1.49 8.85
N CYS A 230 -4.44 0.25 8.54
CA CYS A 230 -3.77 -0.59 7.55
C CYS A 230 -4.43 -0.57 6.16
N ASP A 231 -5.72 -0.25 6.05
CA ASP A 231 -6.51 -0.34 4.82
C ASP A 231 -6.38 0.95 3.98
N GLY A 232 -5.85 0.83 2.76
CA GLY A 232 -5.68 1.93 1.82
C GLY A 232 -6.97 2.42 1.15
N SER A 233 -8.16 1.94 1.55
CA SER A 233 -9.42 2.28 0.87
C SER A 233 -9.78 3.76 0.98
N ARG A 234 -9.46 4.42 2.11
CA ARG A 234 -9.70 5.87 2.27
C ARG A 234 -8.85 6.67 1.28
N LEU A 235 -7.58 6.30 1.12
CA LEU A 235 -6.69 6.92 0.14
C LEU A 235 -7.14 6.65 -1.30
N ALA A 236 -7.53 5.41 -1.61
CA ALA A 236 -8.04 5.06 -2.94
C ALA A 236 -9.33 5.85 -3.28
N ALA A 237 -10.25 5.99 -2.34
CA ALA A 237 -11.47 6.78 -2.54
C ALA A 237 -11.16 8.27 -2.75
N ALA A 238 -10.25 8.83 -1.95
CA ALA A 238 -9.80 10.22 -2.10
C ALA A 238 -9.09 10.45 -3.45
N PHE A 239 -8.28 9.50 -3.90
CA PHE A 239 -7.65 9.55 -5.22
C PHE A 239 -8.71 9.56 -6.33
N LEU A 240 -9.70 8.67 -6.28
CA LEU A 240 -10.78 8.66 -7.28
C LEU A 240 -11.56 9.98 -7.33
N GLN A 241 -11.86 10.56 -6.17
CA GLN A 241 -12.50 11.88 -6.09
C GLN A 241 -11.61 12.97 -6.71
N HIS A 242 -10.31 12.93 -6.45
CA HIS A 242 -9.33 13.83 -7.05
C HIS A 242 -9.33 13.74 -8.59
N ARG A 243 -9.35 12.52 -9.15
CA ARG A 243 -9.42 12.31 -10.61
C ARG A 243 -10.71 12.86 -11.21
N VAL A 244 -11.85 12.64 -10.54
CA VAL A 244 -13.15 13.15 -11.01
C VAL A 244 -13.16 14.69 -11.01
N ALA A 245 -12.62 15.31 -9.96
CA ALA A 245 -12.52 16.77 -9.89
C ALA A 245 -11.63 17.35 -11.01
N GLN A 246 -10.50 16.70 -11.33
CA GLN A 246 -9.63 17.10 -12.44
C GLN A 246 -10.25 16.84 -13.82
N GLY A 247 -10.99 15.73 -13.98
CA GLY A 247 -11.71 15.40 -15.21
C GLY A 247 -12.88 16.35 -15.49
N GLY A 248 -13.62 16.77 -14.45
CA GLY A 248 -14.69 17.76 -14.57
C GLY A 248 -14.19 19.16 -14.95
N ALA A 249 -13.02 19.56 -14.43
CA ALA A 249 -12.38 20.83 -14.80
C ALA A 249 -11.92 20.88 -16.28
N ALA A 250 -11.57 19.72 -16.86
CA ALA A 250 -11.16 19.63 -18.27
C ALA A 250 -12.35 19.75 -19.25
N ASP A 251 -13.56 19.39 -18.83
CA ASP A 251 -14.77 19.52 -19.65
C ASP A 251 -15.38 20.94 -19.60
N GLU A 252 -15.28 21.65 -18.47
CA GLU A 252 -15.71 23.06 -18.38
C GLU A 252 -14.84 24.00 -19.24
N GLN A 253 -13.56 23.67 -19.46
CA GLN A 253 -12.70 24.43 -20.37
C GLN A 253 -12.98 24.18 -21.86
N LYS A 254 -13.67 23.07 -22.22
CA LYS A 254 -14.02 22.77 -23.61
C LYS A 254 -15.34 23.39 -24.06
N THR A 255 -16.19 23.83 -23.14
CA THR A 255 -17.48 24.47 -23.46
C THR A 255 -17.42 26.00 -23.59
N GLY A 256 -16.25 26.61 -23.33
CA GLY A 256 -16.06 28.07 -23.37
C GLY A 256 -15.69 28.68 -24.73
N ALA A 257 -15.76 27.94 -25.84
CA ALA A 257 -15.39 28.45 -27.16
C ALA A 257 -16.51 28.27 -28.19
N LYS A 258 -17.36 29.30 -28.32
CA LYS A 258 -17.76 30.00 -29.56
C LYS A 258 -19.16 30.64 -29.44
N PRO A 259 -19.47 31.66 -30.27
CA PRO A 259 -18.64 32.72 -30.83
C PRO A 259 -18.99 34.11 -30.27
#